data_AF-A0A5B0GQ40-F1
#
_entry.id   AF-A0A5B0GQ40-F1
#
_cell.length_a   1.000
_cell.length_b   1.000
_cell.length_c   1.000
_cell.angle_alpha   90.00
_cell.angle_beta   90.00
_cell.angle_gamma   90.00
#
_symmetry.space_group_name_H-M   'P 1'
#
loop_
_entity.id
_entity.type
_entity.pdbx_description
1 polymer ?
#
loop_
_entity_poly.entity_id
_entity_poly.type
_entity_poly.pdbx_seq_one_letter_code
_entity_poly.pdbx_strand_id
1 'polypeptide(L)'
;MPFLVVYLPESLDYLLANGRRGSEVLRIAEKLNPDITAIYIEDSAEPRSLIPVRGLLARDVRSGTILLWLTYFCTLSAFYLLSSWLPLALKDSGYSISEAARLGAMLPLGGTVGAVVIGYLMDRRDPYIVLACSYAIAAISLLLLGGSVHHSALLQFSVFGAGVGVAGSQTGANALTARFYRSEVRATGVSWALGMGRVGSICGSMAGGVMLVALGDMSTVFGMVAIPVSMAAALMLLMKSVQSRRLSVAVPPLKLEMTDRP
;
A
#
# COMPACT_ATOMS: atom_id res chain seq x y z
N MET A 1 24.46 -7.03 5.73
CA MET A 1 24.40 -5.62 6.18
C MET A 1 25.74 -4.90 6.36
N PRO A 2 26.95 -5.45 6.10
CA PRO A 2 28.18 -4.62 6.04
C PRO A 2 28.51 -4.10 4.62
N PHE A 3 28.07 -4.81 3.56
CA PHE A 3 28.40 -4.46 2.18
C PHE A 3 27.62 -3.25 1.63
N LEU A 4 26.43 -2.96 2.16
CA LEU A 4 25.61 -1.83 1.71
C LEU A 4 26.18 -0.47 2.16
N VAL A 5 26.90 -0.42 3.29
CA VAL A 5 27.53 0.82 3.80
C VAL A 5 28.73 1.25 2.95
N VAL A 6 29.38 0.30 2.27
CA VAL A 6 30.57 0.56 1.44
C VAL A 6 30.21 0.98 0.01
N TYR A 7 29.03 0.56 -0.50
CA TYR A 7 28.66 0.73 -1.91
C TYR A 7 27.52 1.71 -2.19
N LEU A 8 26.70 2.05 -1.19
CA LEU A 8 25.74 3.14 -1.35
C LEU A 8 26.39 4.44 -0.84
N PRO A 9 26.78 5.40 -1.71
CA PRO A 9 27.08 6.74 -1.25
C PRO A 9 25.86 7.25 -0.49
N GLU A 10 26.11 7.89 0.66
CA GLU A 10 25.05 8.54 1.45
C GLU A 10 24.18 9.38 0.53
N SER A 11 22.86 9.25 0.63
CA SER A 11 21.93 9.92 -0.29
C SER A 11 22.18 11.43 -0.27
N LEU A 12 22.14 12.07 -1.43
CA LEU A 12 22.30 13.53 -1.58
C LEU A 12 21.42 14.31 -0.58
N ASP A 13 20.19 13.85 -0.34
CA ASP A 13 19.28 14.41 0.66
C ASP A 13 19.83 14.38 2.10
N TYR A 14 20.62 13.36 2.45
CA TYR A 14 21.24 13.22 3.78
C TYR A 14 22.45 14.15 3.93
N LEU A 15 23.27 14.26 2.89
CA LEU A 15 24.44 15.17 2.88
C LEU A 15 24.02 16.64 2.90
N LEU A 16 22.92 16.98 2.21
CA LEU A 16 22.33 18.32 2.20
C LEU A 16 21.67 18.67 3.54
N ALA A 17 20.95 17.73 4.17
CA ALA A 17 20.27 17.95 5.45
C ALA A 17 21.22 18.16 6.65
N ASN A 18 22.45 17.62 6.59
CA ASN A 18 23.42 17.69 7.69
C ASN A 18 24.44 18.85 7.58
N GLY A 19 24.24 19.79 6.64
CA GLY A 19 25.07 21.00 6.53
C GLY A 19 26.55 20.74 6.24
N ARG A 20 26.93 19.54 5.76
CA ARG A 20 28.32 19.21 5.46
C ARG A 20 28.70 19.72 4.07
N ARG A 21 29.54 20.77 4.09
CA ARG A 21 30.47 21.28 3.06
C ARG A 21 30.12 20.91 1.61
N GLY A 22 29.59 21.91 0.88
CA GLY A 22 29.24 21.84 -0.55
C GLY A 22 30.32 21.32 -1.50
N SER A 23 31.57 21.16 -1.08
CA SER A 23 32.65 20.55 -1.87
C SER A 23 32.46 19.06 -2.14
N GLU A 24 31.82 18.27 -1.25
CA GLU A 24 31.57 16.83 -1.49
C GLU A 24 30.38 16.61 -2.42
N VAL A 25 29.35 17.45 -2.29
CA VAL A 25 28.13 17.43 -3.13
C VAL A 25 28.47 17.78 -4.59
N LEU A 26 29.30 18.82 -4.82
CA LEU A 26 29.77 19.20 -6.15
C LEU A 26 30.57 18.09 -6.83
N ARG A 27 31.42 17.37 -6.07
CA ARG A 27 32.26 16.30 -6.60
C ARG A 27 31.48 15.05 -7.01
N ILE A 28 30.34 14.81 -6.37
CA ILE A 28 29.40 13.74 -6.75
C ILE A 28 28.54 14.20 -7.95
N ALA A 29 28.11 15.47 -7.96
CA ALA A 29 27.34 16.05 -9.06
C ALA A 29 28.11 16.09 -10.38
N GLU A 30 29.40 16.48 -10.37
CA GLU A 30 30.28 16.46 -11.54
C GLU A 30 30.45 15.04 -12.14
N LYS A 31 30.40 13.99 -11.31
CA LYS A 31 30.47 12.60 -11.78
C LYS A 31 29.19 12.13 -12.47
N LEU A 32 28.04 12.71 -12.12
CA LEU A 32 26.76 12.39 -12.74
C LEU A 32 26.53 13.18 -14.03
N ASN A 33 26.95 14.46 -14.06
CA ASN A 33 26.87 15.28 -15.26
C ASN A 33 27.88 16.45 -15.18
N PRO A 34 28.87 16.53 -16.08
CA PRO A 34 29.92 17.56 -16.03
C PRO A 34 29.42 19.00 -16.31
N ASP A 35 28.19 19.19 -16.79
CA ASP A 35 27.63 20.52 -17.09
C ASP A 35 26.89 21.18 -15.90
N ILE A 36 26.83 20.53 -14.72
CA ILE A 36 26.17 21.10 -13.54
C ILE A 36 27.04 22.21 -12.94
N THR A 37 26.73 23.46 -13.29
CA THR A 37 27.49 24.66 -12.83
C THR A 37 26.97 25.25 -11.52
N ALA A 38 25.72 24.95 -11.13
CA ALA A 38 25.13 25.39 -9.87
C ALA A 38 24.00 24.44 -9.41
N ILE A 39 24.01 24.07 -8.14
CA ILE A 39 22.88 23.42 -7.46
C ILE A 39 22.21 24.50 -6.63
N TYR A 40 21.02 24.94 -7.07
CA TYR A 40 20.17 25.78 -6.24
C TYR A 40 19.49 24.89 -5.20
N ILE A 41 19.96 24.98 -3.95
CA ILE A 41 19.23 24.45 -2.81
C ILE A 41 18.12 25.47 -2.55
N GLU A 42 16.91 25.15 -2.99
CA GLU A 42 15.72 25.82 -2.46
C GLU A 42 15.75 25.55 -0.95
N ASP A 43 15.92 26.60 -0.15
CA ASP A 43 16.09 26.52 1.31
C ASP A 43 14.83 25.90 1.90
N SER A 44 14.78 24.57 1.93
CA SER A 44 13.71 23.80 2.52
C SER A 44 13.80 24.06 4.01
N ALA A 45 12.98 25.02 4.44
CA ALA A 45 12.77 25.51 5.80
C ALA A 45 13.30 24.53 6.86
N GLU A 46 14.13 25.07 7.77
CA GLU A 46 14.76 24.41 8.92
C GLU A 46 14.09 23.09 9.37
N PRO A 47 14.87 22.07 9.78
CA PRO A 47 14.32 20.84 10.36
C PRO A 47 13.61 21.19 11.67
N ARG A 48 12.34 21.59 11.57
CA ARG A 48 11.46 21.73 12.72
C ARG A 48 11.40 20.35 13.33
N SER A 49 11.95 20.24 14.54
CA SER A 49 11.86 19.11 15.46
C SER A 49 10.42 18.86 15.90
N LEU A 50 9.52 18.72 14.94
CA LEU A 50 8.15 18.29 15.20
C LEU A 50 8.22 16.89 15.78
N ILE A 51 7.52 16.69 16.88
CA ILE A 51 7.21 15.36 17.42
C ILE A 51 6.75 14.50 16.24
N PRO A 52 7.47 13.42 15.87
CA PRO A 52 7.27 12.71 14.59
C PRO A 52 5.83 12.26 14.34
N VAL A 53 5.09 11.97 15.43
CA VAL A 53 3.68 11.58 15.39
C VAL A 53 2.73 12.74 15.07
N ARG A 54 3.01 13.95 15.57
CA ARG A 54 2.17 15.14 15.31
C ARG A 54 2.26 15.56 13.84
N GLY A 55 3.39 15.30 13.19
CA GLY A 55 3.58 15.49 11.75
C GLY A 55 2.68 14.60 10.89
N LEU A 56 2.29 13.41 11.37
CA LEU A 56 1.39 12.51 10.62
C LEU A 56 -0.06 13.00 10.56
N LEU A 57 -0.48 13.77 11.57
CA LEU A 57 -1.82 14.33 11.71
C LEU A 57 -1.87 15.85 11.47
N ALA A 58 -0.80 16.41 10.89
CA ALA A 58 -0.78 17.78 10.43
C ALA A 58 -1.89 18.02 9.37
N ARG A 59 -2.46 19.22 9.35
CA ARG A 59 -3.68 19.55 8.58
C ARG A 59 -3.53 19.25 7.09
N ASP A 60 -2.31 19.37 6.58
CA ASP A 60 -1.92 19.16 5.20
C ASP A 60 -1.81 17.67 4.81
N VAL A 61 -1.57 16.74 5.73
CA VAL A 61 -1.42 15.29 5.41
C VAL A 61 -2.43 14.38 6.12
N ARG A 62 -3.12 14.86 7.16
CA ARG A 62 -4.03 14.08 8.03
C ARG A 62 -5.02 13.21 7.28
N SER A 63 -5.72 13.76 6.27
CA SER A 63 -6.73 12.99 5.52
C SER A 63 -6.11 11.80 4.79
N GLY A 64 -4.96 11.98 4.12
CA GLY A 64 -4.26 10.89 3.45
C GLY A 64 -3.70 9.86 4.43
N THR A 65 -3.18 10.31 5.59
CA THR A 65 -2.73 9.42 6.67
C THR A 65 -3.86 8.51 7.17
N ILE A 66 -5.03 9.08 7.49
CA ILE A 66 -6.17 8.30 8.00
C ILE A 66 -6.67 7.31 6.95
N LEU A 67 -6.77 7.73 5.68
CA LEU A 67 -7.18 6.85 4.58
C LEU A 67 -6.20 5.67 4.42
N LEU A 68 -4.89 5.91 4.50
CA LEU A 68 -3.87 4.85 4.46
C LEU A 68 -4.01 3.89 5.65
N TRP A 69 -4.15 4.41 6.87
CA TRP A 69 -4.31 3.58 8.06
C TRP A 69 -5.54 2.67 7.98
N LEU A 70 -6.67 3.23 7.53
CA LEU A 70 -7.89 2.46 7.31
C LEU A 70 -7.70 1.41 6.21
N THR A 71 -6.97 1.73 5.15
CA THR A 71 -6.66 0.78 4.06
C THR A 71 -5.83 -0.40 4.56
N TYR A 72 -4.81 -0.14 5.39
CA TYR A 72 -4.00 -1.19 6.02
C TYR A 72 -4.82 -2.05 6.97
N PHE A 73 -5.64 -1.41 7.80
CA PHE A 73 -6.56 -2.11 8.68
C PHE A 73 -7.46 -3.07 7.88
N CYS A 74 -8.11 -2.59 6.83
CA CYS A 74 -9.00 -3.39 5.99
C CYS A 74 -8.28 -4.55 5.30
N THR A 75 -7.16 -4.25 4.64
CA THR A 75 -6.40 -5.23 3.85
C THR A 75 -5.86 -6.34 4.73
N LEU A 76 -5.26 -6.00 5.87
CA LEU A 76 -4.69 -7.00 6.77
C LEU A 76 -5.75 -7.73 7.58
N SER A 77 -6.87 -7.09 7.93
CA SER A 77 -8.02 -7.82 8.48
C SER A 77 -8.49 -8.92 7.52
N ALA A 78 -8.68 -8.57 6.25
CA ALA A 78 -9.12 -9.52 5.23
C ALA A 78 -8.09 -10.64 5.01
N PHE A 79 -6.81 -10.28 4.88
CA PHE A 79 -5.73 -11.24 4.68
C PHE A 79 -5.64 -12.26 5.81
N TYR A 80 -5.68 -11.81 7.06
CA TYR A 80 -5.53 -12.69 8.21
C TYR A 80 -6.80 -13.48 8.53
N LEU A 81 -7.99 -12.92 8.31
CA LEU A 81 -9.23 -13.68 8.38
C LEU A 81 -9.19 -14.83 7.36
N LEU A 82 -8.91 -14.52 6.09
CA LEU A 82 -8.82 -15.55 5.06
C LEU A 82 -7.74 -16.59 5.38
N SER A 83 -6.54 -16.16 5.76
CA SER A 83 -5.42 -17.08 6.04
C SER A 83 -5.69 -17.99 7.24
N SER A 84 -6.40 -17.50 8.27
CA SER A 84 -6.68 -18.28 9.48
C SER A 84 -7.82 -19.27 9.29
N TRP A 85 -8.81 -18.92 8.47
CA TRP A 85 -10.07 -19.65 8.36
C TRP A 85 -10.20 -20.48 7.07
N LEU A 86 -9.46 -20.14 6.01
CA LEU A 86 -9.48 -20.89 4.74
C LEU A 86 -9.09 -22.36 4.90
N PRO A 87 -7.97 -22.74 5.57
CA PRO A 87 -7.60 -24.14 5.69
C PRO A 87 -8.65 -24.98 6.45
N LEU A 88 -9.24 -24.39 7.49
CA LEU A 88 -10.30 -25.03 8.27
C LEU A 88 -11.55 -25.23 7.43
N ALA A 89 -11.98 -24.20 6.69
CA ALA A 89 -13.12 -24.27 5.80
C ALA A 89 -12.99 -25.38 4.75
N LEU A 90 -11.82 -25.52 4.15
CA LEU A 90 -11.54 -26.54 3.15
C LEU A 90 -11.61 -27.94 3.77
N LYS A 91 -11.02 -28.11 4.96
CA LYS A 91 -11.08 -29.38 5.69
C LYS A 91 -12.53 -29.75 6.03
N ASP A 92 -13.32 -28.81 6.55
CA ASP A 92 -14.72 -29.04 6.92
C ASP A 92 -15.61 -29.32 5.70
N SER A 93 -15.22 -28.80 4.53
CA SER A 93 -15.88 -29.06 3.25
C SER A 93 -15.50 -30.41 2.62
N GLY A 94 -14.72 -31.24 3.31
CA GLY A 94 -14.34 -32.59 2.88
C GLY A 94 -13.07 -32.68 2.03
N TYR A 95 -12.33 -31.58 1.84
CA TYR A 95 -11.05 -31.64 1.15
C TYR A 95 -9.99 -32.36 2.00
N SER A 96 -9.16 -33.17 1.34
CA SER A 96 -8.00 -33.77 1.99
C SER A 96 -6.99 -32.71 2.44
N ILE A 97 -6.14 -33.06 3.42
CA ILE A 97 -5.06 -32.17 3.90
C ILE A 97 -4.15 -31.72 2.75
N SER A 98 -3.89 -32.61 1.79
CA SER A 98 -3.06 -32.32 0.62
C SER A 98 -3.72 -31.31 -0.33
N GLU A 99 -5.03 -31.41 -0.55
CA GLU A 99 -5.78 -30.46 -1.38
C GLU A 99 -5.91 -29.10 -0.70
N ALA A 100 -6.22 -29.09 0.60
CA ALA A 100 -6.28 -27.87 1.39
C ALA A 100 -4.94 -27.13 1.40
N ALA A 101 -3.82 -27.86 1.49
CA ALA A 101 -2.48 -27.28 1.39
C ALA A 101 -2.20 -26.68 0.01
N ARG A 102 -2.57 -27.37 -1.08
CA ARG A 102 -2.42 -26.84 -2.46
C ARG A 102 -3.24 -25.57 -2.67
N LEU A 103 -4.50 -25.57 -2.21
CA LEU A 103 -5.38 -24.42 -2.26
C LEU A 103 -4.85 -23.26 -1.42
N GLY A 104 -4.42 -23.54 -0.18
CA GLY A 104 -3.81 -22.54 0.69
C GLY A 104 -2.54 -21.92 0.09
N ALA A 105 -1.75 -22.70 -0.66
CA ALA A 105 -0.56 -22.21 -1.35
C ALA A 105 -0.88 -21.26 -2.52
N MET A 106 -2.08 -21.32 -3.11
CA MET A 106 -2.47 -20.38 -4.17
C MET A 106 -2.54 -18.94 -3.68
N LEU A 107 -2.83 -18.72 -2.39
CA LEU A 107 -2.93 -17.39 -1.81
C LEU A 107 -1.58 -16.63 -1.82
N PRO A 108 -0.48 -17.15 -1.23
CA PRO A 108 0.84 -16.50 -1.33
C PRO A 108 1.42 -16.51 -2.75
N LEU A 109 1.12 -17.52 -3.57
CA LEU A 109 1.51 -17.52 -4.99
C LEU A 109 0.87 -16.35 -5.74
N GLY A 110 -0.44 -16.18 -5.59
CA GLY A 110 -1.18 -15.02 -6.11
C GLY A 110 -0.62 -13.71 -5.58
N GLY A 111 -0.30 -13.64 -4.28
CA GLY A 111 0.35 -12.47 -3.68
C GLY A 111 1.69 -12.12 -4.30
N THR A 112 2.52 -13.13 -4.62
CA THR A 112 3.83 -12.95 -5.25
C THR A 112 3.68 -12.42 -6.68
N VAL A 113 2.83 -13.05 -7.49
CA VAL A 113 2.54 -12.60 -8.85
C VAL A 113 1.91 -11.20 -8.84
N GLY A 114 0.95 -10.98 -7.95
CA GLY A 114 0.28 -9.70 -7.75
C GLY A 114 1.25 -8.60 -7.37
N ALA A 115 2.19 -8.83 -6.46
CA ALA A 115 3.19 -7.84 -6.07
C ALA A 115 4.02 -7.34 -7.26
N VAL A 116 4.44 -8.25 -8.15
CA VAL A 116 5.20 -7.90 -9.36
C VAL A 116 4.32 -7.11 -10.34
N VAL A 117 3.13 -7.62 -10.67
CA VAL A 117 2.22 -6.97 -11.64
C VAL A 117 1.75 -5.61 -11.15
N ILE A 118 1.32 -5.53 -9.88
CA ILE A 118 0.83 -4.28 -9.26
C ILE A 118 1.97 -3.28 -9.14
N GLY A 119 3.16 -3.69 -8.69
CA GLY A 119 4.33 -2.81 -8.63
C GLY A 119 4.67 -2.22 -10.00
N TYR A 120 4.78 -3.06 -11.02
CA TYR A 120 5.01 -2.63 -12.40
C TYR A 120 3.94 -1.66 -12.92
N LEU A 121 2.65 -1.92 -12.63
CA LEU A 121 1.56 -1.04 -13.02
C LEU A 121 1.58 0.29 -12.25
N MET A 122 1.94 0.28 -10.97
CA MET A 122 2.08 1.49 -10.15
C MET A 122 3.22 2.41 -10.60
N ASP A 123 4.24 1.87 -11.26
CA ASP A 123 5.32 2.66 -11.84
C ASP A 123 4.89 3.35 -13.14
N ARG A 124 3.92 2.79 -13.87
CA ARG A 124 3.47 3.28 -15.18
C ARG A 124 2.14 4.04 -15.17
N ARG A 125 1.33 3.86 -14.13
CA ARG A 125 -0.03 4.41 -14.02
C ARG A 125 -0.22 5.05 -12.65
N ASP A 126 -1.35 5.73 -12.47
CA ASP A 126 -1.71 6.31 -11.17
C ASP A 126 -1.78 5.20 -10.09
N PRO A 127 -0.94 5.26 -9.05
CA PRO A 127 -0.83 4.17 -8.08
C PRO A 127 -2.11 3.98 -7.26
N TYR A 128 -2.91 5.04 -7.05
CA TYR A 128 -4.17 4.95 -6.32
C TYR A 128 -5.23 4.21 -7.15
N ILE A 129 -5.29 4.44 -8.47
CA ILE A 129 -6.20 3.71 -9.36
C ILE A 129 -5.78 2.24 -9.44
N VAL A 130 -4.48 1.98 -9.61
CA VAL A 130 -3.97 0.59 -9.70
C VAL A 130 -4.34 -0.20 -8.46
N LEU A 131 -4.11 0.36 -7.26
CA LEU A 131 -4.49 -0.28 -6.00
C LEU A 131 -6.01 -0.41 -5.84
N ALA A 132 -6.79 0.60 -6.22
CA ALA A 132 -8.25 0.50 -6.17
C ALA A 132 -8.78 -0.65 -7.05
N CYS A 133 -8.26 -0.77 -8.27
CA CYS A 133 -8.62 -1.85 -9.19
C CYS A 133 -8.18 -3.21 -8.66
N SER A 134 -6.98 -3.34 -8.10
CA SER A 134 -6.51 -4.61 -7.54
C SER A 134 -7.31 -5.04 -6.31
N TYR A 135 -7.70 -4.11 -5.43
CA TYR A 135 -8.63 -4.39 -4.35
C TYR A 135 -10.02 -4.78 -4.85
N ALA A 136 -10.54 -4.14 -5.90
CA ALA A 136 -11.81 -4.53 -6.52
C ALA A 136 -11.76 -5.96 -7.08
N ILE A 137 -10.66 -6.34 -7.74
CA ILE A 137 -10.43 -7.70 -8.22
C ILE A 137 -10.40 -8.70 -7.06
N ALA A 138 -9.75 -8.36 -5.94
CA ALA A 138 -9.79 -9.19 -4.74
C ALA A 138 -11.20 -9.32 -4.17
N ALA A 139 -11.98 -8.24 -4.10
CA ALA A 139 -13.35 -8.29 -3.61
C ALA A 139 -14.21 -9.24 -4.46
N ILE A 140 -14.10 -9.16 -5.80
CA ILE A 140 -14.78 -10.09 -6.71
C ILE A 140 -14.31 -11.52 -6.48
N SER A 141 -13.00 -11.74 -6.34
CA SER A 141 -12.43 -13.06 -6.09
C SER A 141 -12.92 -13.67 -4.77
N LEU A 142 -13.10 -12.85 -3.73
CA LEU A 142 -13.64 -13.27 -2.43
C LEU A 142 -15.14 -13.57 -2.48
N LEU A 143 -15.92 -12.82 -3.26
CA LEU A 143 -17.32 -13.15 -3.50
C LEU A 143 -17.46 -14.47 -4.25
N LEU A 144 -16.61 -14.70 -5.26
CA LEU A 144 -16.55 -15.98 -5.97
C LEU A 144 -16.14 -17.11 -5.03
N LEU A 145 -15.13 -16.88 -4.17
CA LEU A 145 -14.69 -17.86 -3.18
C LEU A 145 -15.85 -18.35 -2.30
N GLY A 146 -16.70 -17.44 -1.81
CA GLY A 146 -17.89 -17.76 -1.03
C GLY A 146 -18.95 -18.58 -1.78
N GLY A 147 -18.97 -18.57 -3.12
CA GLY A 147 -19.87 -19.40 -3.92
C GLY A 147 -19.25 -20.70 -4.47
N SER A 148 -17.93 -20.87 -4.33
CA SER A 148 -17.16 -21.85 -5.13
C SER A 148 -16.59 -23.02 -4.35
N VAL A 149 -16.94 -23.18 -3.07
CA VAL A 149 -16.36 -24.20 -2.18
C VAL A 149 -16.48 -25.62 -2.76
N HIS A 150 -17.52 -25.91 -3.55
CA HIS A 150 -17.73 -27.21 -4.19
C HIS A 150 -17.17 -27.34 -5.62
N HIS A 151 -16.58 -26.28 -6.19
CA HIS A 151 -16.03 -26.26 -7.55
C HIS A 151 -14.51 -26.06 -7.52
N SER A 152 -13.75 -27.15 -7.50
CA SER A 152 -12.29 -27.15 -7.25
C SER A 152 -11.49 -26.16 -8.11
N ALA A 153 -11.78 -26.07 -9.42
CA ALA A 153 -11.08 -25.14 -10.31
C ALA A 153 -11.41 -23.66 -10.01
N LEU A 154 -12.70 -23.35 -9.84
CA LEU A 154 -13.15 -21.98 -9.54
C LEU A 154 -12.64 -21.52 -8.16
N LEU A 155 -12.55 -22.45 -7.21
CA LEU A 155 -11.97 -22.25 -5.89
C LEU A 155 -10.48 -21.89 -5.97
N GLN A 156 -9.68 -22.62 -6.75
CA GLN A 156 -8.27 -22.30 -6.98
C GLN A 156 -8.08 -20.90 -7.56
N PHE A 157 -8.83 -20.55 -8.62
CA PHE A 157 -8.77 -19.22 -9.24
C PHE A 157 -9.20 -18.11 -8.26
N SER A 158 -10.21 -18.37 -7.44
CA SER A 158 -10.71 -17.40 -6.45
C SER A 158 -9.68 -17.14 -5.35
N VAL A 159 -9.05 -18.20 -4.82
CA VAL A 159 -7.98 -18.06 -3.80
C VAL A 159 -6.75 -17.37 -4.39
N PHE A 160 -6.35 -17.73 -5.61
CA PHE A 160 -5.25 -17.07 -6.32
C PHE A 160 -5.55 -15.59 -6.56
N GLY A 161 -6.74 -15.25 -7.06
CA GLY A 161 -7.18 -13.88 -7.32
C GLY A 161 -7.27 -13.04 -6.03
N ALA A 162 -7.76 -13.63 -4.94
CA ALA A 162 -7.71 -13.00 -3.61
C ALA A 162 -6.26 -12.75 -3.18
N GLY A 163 -5.34 -13.68 -3.44
CA GLY A 163 -3.91 -13.49 -3.20
C GLY A 163 -3.35 -12.30 -3.97
N VAL A 164 -3.62 -12.23 -5.27
CA VAL A 164 -3.20 -11.13 -6.16
C VAL A 164 -3.68 -9.79 -5.62
N GLY A 165 -4.97 -9.67 -5.32
CA GLY A 165 -5.58 -8.38 -4.98
C GLY A 165 -5.51 -8.01 -3.49
N VAL A 166 -5.25 -8.93 -2.57
CA VAL A 166 -5.05 -8.61 -1.14
C VAL A 166 -3.57 -8.52 -0.82
N ALA A 167 -2.83 -9.63 -0.97
CA ALA A 167 -1.42 -9.67 -0.61
C ALA A 167 -0.53 -8.88 -1.59
N GLY A 168 -0.81 -8.96 -2.89
CA GLY A 168 -0.11 -8.15 -3.90
C GLY A 168 -0.34 -6.66 -3.70
N SER A 169 -1.60 -6.26 -3.45
CA SER A 169 -1.93 -4.87 -3.14
C SER A 169 -1.31 -4.38 -1.84
N GLN A 170 -1.11 -5.25 -0.83
CA GLN A 170 -0.41 -4.87 0.39
C GLN A 170 1.05 -4.47 0.11
N THR A 171 1.74 -5.18 -0.80
CA THR A 171 3.10 -4.77 -1.23
C THR A 171 3.07 -3.41 -1.94
N GLY A 172 2.10 -3.19 -2.83
CA GLY A 172 1.90 -1.88 -3.46
C GLY A 172 1.57 -0.78 -2.45
N ALA A 173 0.71 -1.06 -1.46
CA ALA A 173 0.36 -0.13 -0.39
C ALA A 173 1.58 0.25 0.47
N ASN A 174 2.49 -0.69 0.73
CA ASN A 174 3.76 -0.41 1.40
C ASN A 174 4.61 0.59 0.59
N ALA A 175 4.74 0.36 -0.73
CA ALA A 175 5.46 1.28 -1.61
C ALA A 175 4.79 2.66 -1.68
N LEU A 176 3.46 2.71 -1.81
CA LEU A 176 2.70 3.95 -1.85
C LEU A 176 2.85 4.75 -0.55
N THR A 177 2.82 4.08 0.60
CA THR A 177 2.93 4.71 1.92
C THR A 177 4.31 5.33 2.12
N ALA A 178 5.37 4.64 1.68
CA ALA A 178 6.73 5.18 1.70
C ALA A 178 6.87 6.43 0.80
N ARG A 179 6.19 6.46 -0.35
CA ARG A 179 6.15 7.62 -1.26
C ARG A 179 5.28 8.77 -0.74
N PHE A 180 4.23 8.46 0.02
CA PHE A 180 3.28 9.45 0.53
C PHE A 180 3.89 10.34 1.62
N TYR A 181 4.71 9.76 2.51
CA TYR A 181 5.31 10.51 3.61
C TYR A 181 6.64 11.17 3.24
N ARG A 182 6.80 12.43 3.66
CA ARG A 182 8.08 13.17 3.57
C ARG A 182 9.17 12.48 4.39
N SER A 183 10.43 12.71 4.00
CA SER A 183 11.58 11.98 4.51
C SER A 183 11.66 11.97 6.05
N GLU A 184 11.29 13.10 6.67
CA GLU A 184 11.44 13.37 8.10
C GLU A 184 10.46 12.55 8.95
N VAL A 185 9.28 12.25 8.40
CA VAL A 185 8.21 11.51 9.09
C VAL A 185 7.92 10.14 8.46
N ARG A 186 8.67 9.75 7.40
CA ARG A 186 8.41 8.54 6.62
C ARG A 186 8.47 7.28 7.45
N ALA A 187 9.54 7.10 8.23
CA ALA A 187 9.70 5.93 9.09
C ALA A 187 8.55 5.81 10.11
N THR A 188 8.19 6.91 10.75
CA THR A 188 7.07 6.97 11.71
C THR A 188 5.73 6.69 11.04
N GLY A 189 5.48 7.29 9.87
CA GLY A 189 4.23 7.11 9.12
C GLY A 189 4.03 5.69 8.63
N VAL A 190 5.06 5.07 8.05
CA VAL A 190 5.04 3.66 7.63
C VAL A 190 4.82 2.73 8.83
N SER A 191 5.52 2.98 9.95
CA SER A 191 5.39 2.17 11.16
C SER A 191 3.98 2.24 11.76
N TRP A 192 3.37 3.43 11.78
CA TRP A 192 1.98 3.59 12.23
C TRP A 192 0.97 2.93 11.29
N ALA A 193 1.16 3.03 9.97
CA ALA A 193 0.30 2.34 9.01
C ALA A 193 0.35 0.82 9.22
N LEU A 194 1.55 0.26 9.39
CA LEU A 194 1.74 -1.15 9.74
C LEU A 194 1.13 -1.49 11.10
N GLY A 195 1.29 -0.63 12.10
CA GLY A 195 0.67 -0.78 13.43
C GLY A 195 -0.85 -0.89 13.35
N MET A 196 -1.51 0.00 12.61
CA MET A 196 -2.95 -0.08 12.34
C MET A 196 -3.30 -1.35 11.56
N GLY A 197 -2.43 -1.79 10.67
CA GLY A 197 -2.50 -3.08 10.01
C GLY A 197 -2.49 -4.27 10.99
N ARG A 198 -1.70 -4.22 12.06
CA ARG A 198 -1.67 -5.24 13.12
C ARG A 198 -2.98 -5.29 13.90
N VAL A 199 -3.56 -4.13 14.21
CA VAL A 199 -4.90 -4.07 14.81
C VAL A 199 -5.91 -4.77 13.91
N GLY A 200 -5.88 -4.48 12.60
CA GLY A 200 -6.70 -5.19 11.62
C GLY A 200 -6.46 -6.70 11.60
N SER A 201 -5.20 -7.13 11.65
CA SER A 201 -4.83 -8.55 11.66
C SER A 201 -5.44 -9.30 12.86
N ILE A 202 -5.44 -8.67 14.04
CA ILE A 202 -6.06 -9.20 15.26
C ILE A 202 -7.58 -9.27 15.09
N CYS A 203 -8.20 -8.17 14.68
CA CYS A 203 -9.65 -8.12 14.42
C CYS A 203 -10.09 -9.17 13.41
N GLY A 204 -9.38 -9.31 12.28
CA GLY A 204 -9.69 -10.28 11.24
C GLY A 204 -9.57 -11.73 11.72
N SER A 205 -8.50 -12.05 12.46
CA SER A 205 -8.30 -13.41 12.99
C SER A 205 -9.38 -13.79 13.99
N MET A 206 -9.79 -12.86 14.87
CA MET A 206 -10.86 -13.08 15.85
C MET A 206 -12.25 -13.10 15.21
N ALA A 207 -12.48 -12.28 14.18
CA ALA A 207 -13.80 -12.10 13.58
C ALA A 207 -14.33 -13.39 12.94
N GLY A 208 -13.48 -14.21 12.31
CA GLY A 208 -13.97 -15.40 11.60
C GLY A 208 -14.74 -16.38 12.48
N GLY A 209 -14.36 -16.55 13.76
CA GLY A 209 -15.06 -17.47 14.67
C GLY A 209 -16.40 -16.91 15.12
N VAL A 210 -16.44 -15.62 15.44
CA VAL A 210 -17.68 -14.91 15.80
C VAL A 210 -18.64 -14.91 14.61
N MET A 211 -18.13 -14.63 13.41
CA MET A 211 -18.91 -14.62 12.17
C MET A 211 -19.41 -16.02 11.81
N LEU A 212 -18.59 -17.07 12.00
CA LEU A 212 -19.03 -18.44 11.75
C LEU A 212 -20.19 -18.84 12.67
N VAL A 213 -20.11 -18.49 13.97
CA VAL A 213 -21.20 -18.74 14.93
C VAL A 213 -22.46 -17.94 14.56
N ALA A 214 -22.31 -16.69 14.12
CA ALA A 214 -23.44 -15.82 13.78
C ALA A 214 -24.09 -16.16 12.42
N LEU A 215 -23.30 -16.57 11.44
CA LEU A 215 -23.74 -16.78 10.05
C LEU A 215 -24.02 -18.26 9.74
N GLY A 216 -23.48 -19.18 10.53
CA GLY A 216 -23.69 -20.63 10.39
C GLY A 216 -22.97 -21.30 9.21
N ASP A 217 -22.46 -20.52 8.25
CA ASP A 217 -21.79 -21.02 7.05
C ASP A 217 -20.51 -20.24 6.74
N MET A 218 -19.41 -20.99 6.53
CA MET A 218 -18.09 -20.43 6.25
C MET A 218 -18.00 -19.80 4.85
N SER A 219 -18.81 -20.27 3.90
CA SER A 219 -18.86 -19.71 2.55
C SER A 219 -19.38 -18.26 2.58
N THR A 220 -20.39 -18.01 3.42
CA THR A 220 -20.92 -16.68 3.74
C THR A 220 -19.89 -15.82 4.47
N VAL A 221 -19.12 -16.38 5.39
CA VAL A 221 -18.01 -15.68 6.06
C VAL A 221 -16.99 -15.16 5.04
N PHE A 222 -16.57 -15.97 4.05
CA PHE A 222 -15.65 -15.52 3.00
C PHE A 222 -16.25 -14.45 2.09
N GLY A 223 -17.53 -14.56 1.75
CA GLY A 223 -18.26 -13.51 1.04
C GLY A 223 -18.21 -12.17 1.78
N MET A 224 -18.35 -12.18 3.11
CA MET A 224 -18.26 -10.97 3.93
C MET A 224 -16.85 -10.36 3.98
N VAL A 225 -15.78 -11.12 3.71
CA VAL A 225 -14.42 -10.58 3.59
C VAL A 225 -14.32 -9.59 2.40
N ALA A 226 -15.19 -9.70 1.41
CA ALA A 226 -15.26 -8.74 0.33
C ALA A 226 -15.62 -7.33 0.82
N ILE A 227 -16.27 -7.16 1.97
CA ILE A 227 -16.67 -5.86 2.53
C ILE A 227 -15.45 -5.00 2.90
N PRO A 228 -14.53 -5.42 3.80
CA PRO A 228 -13.35 -4.62 4.11
C PRO A 228 -12.46 -4.40 2.88
N VAL A 229 -12.36 -5.37 1.98
CA VAL A 229 -11.57 -5.21 0.74
C VAL A 229 -12.18 -4.18 -0.21
N SER A 230 -13.51 -4.18 -0.37
CA SER A 230 -14.23 -3.16 -1.15
C SER A 230 -14.09 -1.78 -0.52
N MET A 231 -14.09 -1.71 0.81
CA MET A 231 -13.79 -0.48 1.54
C MET A 231 -12.37 0.01 1.27
N ALA A 232 -11.36 -0.87 1.25
CA ALA A 232 -10.00 -0.53 0.85
C ALA A 232 -9.93 0.05 -0.58
N ALA A 233 -10.66 -0.53 -1.53
CA ALA A 233 -10.77 0.00 -2.89
C ALA A 233 -11.35 1.42 -2.90
N ALA A 234 -12.46 1.65 -2.19
CA ALA A 234 -13.09 2.97 -2.08
C ALA A 234 -12.16 3.99 -1.40
N LEU A 235 -11.44 3.59 -0.36
CA LEU A 235 -10.47 4.44 0.34
C LEU A 235 -9.32 4.88 -0.58
N MET A 236 -8.84 4.01 -1.48
CA MET A 236 -7.83 4.38 -2.49
C MET A 236 -8.36 5.37 -3.52
N LEU A 237 -9.61 5.22 -3.98
CA LEU A 237 -10.25 6.19 -4.87
C LEU A 237 -10.44 7.55 -4.19
N LEU A 238 -10.86 7.54 -2.91
CA LEU A 238 -10.94 8.76 -2.10
C LEU A 238 -9.55 9.40 -1.93
N MET A 239 -8.51 8.60 -1.70
CA MET A 239 -7.15 9.10 -1.57
C MET A 239 -6.67 9.80 -2.84
N LYS A 240 -6.99 9.25 -4.02
CA LYS A 240 -6.76 9.92 -5.31
C LYS A 240 -7.43 11.29 -5.36
N SER A 241 -8.71 11.38 -4.97
CA SER A 241 -9.48 12.63 -5.00
C SER A 241 -8.92 13.69 -4.03
N VAL A 242 -8.42 13.27 -2.88
CA VAL A 242 -7.80 14.16 -1.90
C VAL A 242 -6.46 14.67 -2.44
N GLN A 243 -5.67 13.81 -3.07
CA GLN A 243 -4.37 14.17 -3.60
C GLN A 243 -4.46 15.06 -4.84
N SER A 244 -5.43 14.83 -5.74
CA SER A 244 -5.65 15.69 -6.90
C SER A 244 -6.06 17.10 -6.50
N ARG A 245 -6.97 17.24 -5.51
CA ARG A 245 -7.37 18.56 -4.98
C ARG A 245 -6.18 19.32 -4.37
N ARG A 246 -5.25 18.63 -3.71
CA ARG A 246 -4.04 19.26 -3.16
C ARG A 246 -3.14 19.82 -4.25
N LEU A 247 -2.92 19.06 -5.32
CA LEU A 247 -2.09 19.49 -6.45
C LEU A 247 -2.72 20.69 -7.18
N SER A 248 -4.05 20.73 -7.32
CA SER A 248 -4.75 21.86 -7.94
C SER A 248 -4.69 23.17 -7.14
N VAL A 249 -4.53 23.09 -5.82
CA VAL A 249 -4.42 24.28 -4.95
C VAL A 249 -2.97 24.79 -4.88
N ALA A 250 -1.98 23.91 -5.06
CA ALA A 250 -0.57 24.26 -4.98
C ALA A 250 -0.02 24.97 -6.23
N VAL A 251 -0.65 24.79 -7.39
CA VAL A 251 -0.24 25.42 -8.66
C VAL A 251 -1.30 26.45 -9.05
N PRO A 252 -1.08 27.78 -8.89
CA PRO A 252 -1.96 28.79 -9.45
C PRO A 252 -2.03 28.60 -10.97
N PRO A 253 -3.20 28.82 -11.61
CA PRO A 253 -3.28 28.77 -13.06
C PRO A 253 -2.28 29.79 -13.64
N LEU A 254 -1.35 29.32 -14.48
CA LEU A 254 -0.49 30.21 -15.27
C LEU A 254 -1.40 31.14 -16.07
N LYS A 255 -1.55 32.38 -15.62
CA LYS A 255 -2.03 33.45 -16.48
C LYS A 255 -0.94 33.65 -17.53
N LEU A 256 -1.15 33.06 -18.71
CA LEU A 256 -0.42 33.47 -19.91
C LEU A 256 -0.84 34.92 -20.18
N GLU A 257 -0.10 35.87 -19.63
CA GLU A 257 -0.14 37.25 -20.11
C GLU A 257 0.41 37.22 -21.53
N MET A 258 -0.50 37.11 -22.50
CA MET A 258 -0.23 37.45 -23.88
C MET A 258 0.11 38.94 -23.89
N THR A 259 1.40 39.23 -23.82
CA THR A 259 1.93 40.55 -24.10
C THR A 259 1.74 40.76 -25.60
N ASP A 260 0.60 41.36 -25.96
CA ASP A 260 0.47 42.06 -27.23
C ASP A 260 1.59 43.10 -27.25
N ARG A 261 2.68 42.76 -27.93
CA ARG A 261 3.69 43.73 -28.31
C ARG A 261 3.16 44.51 -29.51
N PRO A 262 3.30 45.85 -29.48
CA PRO A 262 2.76 46.76 -30.47
C PRO A 262 3.39 46.59 -31.85
#